data_AF-A0A6P1INX5-F1
#
_entry.id   AF-A0A6P1INX5-F1
#
_cell.length_a   1.000
_cell.length_b   1.000
_cell.length_c   1.000
_cell.angle_alpha   90.00
_cell.angle_beta   90.00
_cell.angle_gamma   90.00
#
_symmetry.space_group_name_H-M   'P 1'
#
loop_
_entity.id
_entity.type
_entity.pdbx_description
1 polymer ?
#
loop_
_entity_poly.entity_id
_entity_poly.type
_entity_poly.pdbx_seq_one_letter_code
_entity_poly.pdbx_strand_id
1 'polypeptide(L)'
;MRTNIVIDDKLMAEVMATGNFKTKREAVEEGLRLLKRRHAYDGLRSLRGKLHWDDSDEGWARYREEQMAMARAKAAGVPFEGELDPAFALPAAGVHEERAVYKVKPKARK
;
A
#
# COMPACT_ATOMS: atom_id res chain seq x y z
N MET A 1 -4.69 -29.74 3.64
CA MET A 1 -4.33 -31.04 3.07
C MET A 1 -3.45 -31.78 4.07
N ARG A 2 -3.66 -33.08 4.31
CA ARG A 2 -2.78 -33.90 5.15
C ARG A 2 -1.73 -34.55 4.26
N THR A 3 -0.46 -34.37 4.60
CA THR A 3 0.67 -34.88 3.83
C THR A 3 1.72 -35.43 4.78
N ASN A 4 2.34 -36.55 4.42
CA ASN A 4 3.46 -37.12 5.15
C ASN A 4 4.76 -36.62 4.51
N ILE A 5 5.58 -35.93 5.29
CA ILE A 5 6.87 -35.37 4.86
C ILE A 5 7.93 -35.69 5.91
N VAL A 6 9.17 -35.92 5.47
CA VAL A 6 10.32 -36.12 6.36
C VAL A 6 10.95 -34.76 6.63
N ILE A 7 11.14 -34.40 7.90
CA ILE A 7 11.73 -33.13 8.35
C ILE A 7 12.86 -33.47 9.32
N ASP A 8 13.94 -32.70 9.31
CA ASP A 8 15.02 -32.82 10.29
C ASP A 8 14.51 -32.51 11.72
N ASP A 9 14.81 -33.40 12.66
CA ASP A 9 14.36 -33.28 14.06
C ASP A 9 14.99 -32.10 14.80
N LYS A 10 16.24 -31.76 14.49
CA LYS A 10 16.92 -30.59 15.08
C LYS A 10 16.25 -29.31 14.61
N LEU A 11 15.96 -29.23 13.30
CA LEU A 11 15.24 -28.07 12.73
C LEU A 11 13.87 -27.89 13.40
N MET A 12 13.10 -28.98 13.55
CA MET A 12 11.79 -28.90 14.20
C MET A 12 11.92 -28.51 15.68
N ALA A 13 12.93 -29.02 16.39
CA ALA A 13 13.19 -28.66 17.78
C ALA A 13 13.54 -27.17 17.93
N GLU A 14 14.39 -26.62 17.06
CA GLU A 14 14.74 -25.20 17.04
C GLU A 14 13.51 -24.32 16.77
N VAL A 15 12.67 -24.68 15.80
CA VAL A 15 11.45 -23.93 15.47
C VAL A 15 10.45 -23.96 16.63
N MET A 16 10.30 -25.10 17.31
CA MET A 16 9.41 -25.22 18.46
C MET A 16 9.97 -24.51 19.72
N ALA A 17 11.30 -24.42 19.87
CA ALA A 17 11.94 -23.72 20.99
C ALA A 17 11.93 -22.19 20.82
N THR A 18 12.04 -21.71 19.57
CA THR A 18 12.09 -20.28 19.26
C THR A 18 10.70 -19.70 18.98
N GLY A 19 9.79 -20.50 18.43
CA GLY A 19 8.43 -20.09 18.08
C GLY A 19 7.40 -20.43 19.16
N ASN A 20 6.36 -19.61 19.27
CA ASN A 20 5.22 -19.85 20.16
C ASN A 20 4.21 -20.86 19.55
N PHE A 21 4.68 -22.05 19.15
CA PHE A 21 3.82 -23.06 18.52
C PHE A 21 3.43 -24.16 19.49
N LYS A 22 2.15 -24.56 19.48
CA LYS A 22 1.66 -25.65 20.33
C LYS A 22 1.87 -27.01 19.68
N THR A 23 1.92 -27.06 18.35
CA THR A 23 2.01 -28.30 17.58
C THR A 23 2.97 -28.19 16.40
N LYS A 24 3.57 -29.33 16.00
CA LYS A 24 4.43 -29.40 14.80
C LYS A 24 3.70 -28.95 13.53
N ARG A 25 2.38 -29.21 13.42
CA ARG A 25 1.56 -28.78 12.27
C ARG A 25 1.48 -27.26 12.17
N GLU A 26 1.27 -26.59 13.30
CA GLU A 26 1.16 -25.13 13.37
C GLU A 26 2.49 -24.46 12.99
N ALA A 27 3.61 -24.97 13.50
CA ALA A 27 4.95 -24.51 13.13
C ALA A 27 5.19 -24.59 11.60
N VAL A 28 4.80 -25.71 10.98
CA VAL A 28 4.91 -25.89 9.52
C VAL A 28 4.00 -24.94 8.75
N GLU A 29 2.76 -24.75 9.21
CA GLU A 29 1.81 -23.86 8.55
C GLU A 29 2.27 -22.40 8.60
N GLU A 30 2.76 -21.93 9.75
CA GLU A 30 3.30 -20.58 9.90
C GLU A 30 4.60 -20.39 9.12
N GLY A 31 5.47 -21.41 9.05
CA GLY A 31 6.65 -21.39 8.18
C GLY A 31 6.29 -21.21 6.70
N LEU A 32 5.27 -21.93 6.21
CA LEU A 32 4.78 -21.78 4.83
C LEU A 32 4.16 -20.40 4.58
N ARG A 33 3.41 -19.85 5.55
CA ARG A 33 2.86 -18.49 5.46
C ARG A 33 3.98 -17.45 5.39
N LEU A 34 5.04 -17.62 6.16
CA LEU A 34 6.21 -16.74 6.14
C LEU A 34 6.90 -16.76 4.76
N LEU A 35 7.10 -17.96 4.18
CA LEU A 35 7.67 -18.08 2.84
C LEU A 35 6.83 -17.36 1.78
N LYS A 36 5.50 -17.52 1.81
CA LYS A 36 4.60 -16.80 0.91
C LYS A 36 4.76 -15.29 1.03
N ARG A 37 4.79 -14.76 2.26
CA ARG A 37 5.00 -13.33 2.50
C ARG A 37 6.34 -12.86 1.98
N ARG A 38 7.41 -13.63 2.24
CA ARG A 38 8.76 -13.32 1.79
C ARG A 38 8.83 -13.15 0.27
N HIS A 39 8.23 -14.07 -0.50
CA HIS A 39 8.21 -13.96 -1.96
C HIS A 39 7.52 -12.68 -2.46
N ALA A 40 6.45 -12.24 -1.79
CA ALA A 40 5.81 -10.97 -2.12
C ALA A 40 6.75 -9.77 -1.87
N TYR A 41 7.49 -9.78 -0.75
CA TYR A 41 8.49 -8.77 -0.46
C TYR A 41 9.68 -8.81 -1.42
N ASP A 42 10.12 -9.98 -1.86
CA ASP A 42 11.21 -10.13 -2.82
C ASP A 42 10.81 -9.52 -4.18
N GLY A 43 9.55 -9.70 -4.60
CA GLY A 43 8.99 -9.03 -5.77
C GLY A 43 9.06 -7.52 -5.66
N LEU A 44 8.58 -6.96 -4.55
CA LEU A 44 8.66 -5.51 -4.28
C LEU A 44 10.12 -5.01 -4.23
N ARG A 45 11.00 -5.79 -3.60
CA ARG A 45 12.43 -5.45 -3.51
C ARG A 45 13.11 -5.49 -4.88
N SER A 46 12.67 -6.34 -5.79
CA SER A 46 13.18 -6.39 -7.17
C SER A 46 12.81 -5.17 -8.02
N LEU A 47 11.74 -4.45 -7.63
CA LEU A 47 11.30 -3.20 -8.25
C LEU A 47 12.02 -1.97 -7.66
N ARG A 48 12.73 -2.14 -6.53
CA ARG A 48 13.52 -1.07 -5.92
C ARG A 48 14.58 -0.58 -6.92
N GLY A 49 14.56 0.71 -7.21
CA GLY A 49 15.49 1.35 -8.16
C GLY A 49 15.09 1.22 -9.64
N LYS A 50 14.04 0.46 -9.96
CA LYS A 50 13.46 0.40 -11.32
C LYS A 50 12.28 1.34 -11.48
N LEU A 51 11.56 1.61 -10.39
CA LEU A 51 10.40 2.48 -10.41
C LEU A 51 10.86 3.95 -10.41
N HIS A 52 10.44 4.68 -11.44
CA HIS A 52 10.58 6.12 -11.49
C HIS A 52 9.39 6.74 -10.77
N TRP A 53 9.66 7.44 -9.67
CA TRP A 53 8.67 8.22 -8.96
C TRP A 53 8.78 9.67 -9.48
N ASP A 54 7.72 10.16 -10.09
CA ASP A 54 7.61 11.58 -10.46
C ASP A 54 6.89 12.32 -9.33
N ASP A 55 7.64 13.17 -8.63
CA ASP A 55 7.12 14.03 -7.55
C ASP A 55 7.16 15.51 -7.96
N SER A 56 7.14 15.78 -9.27
CA SER A 56 7.08 17.13 -9.79
C SER A 56 5.67 17.71 -9.67
N ASP A 57 5.58 19.01 -9.38
CA ASP A 57 4.31 19.74 -9.37
C ASP A 57 3.56 19.63 -10.71
N GLU A 58 4.31 19.55 -11.81
CA GLU A 58 3.77 19.36 -13.16
C GLU A 58 3.14 17.97 -13.36
N GLY A 59 3.80 16.91 -12.88
CA GLY A 59 3.26 15.55 -12.90
C GLY A 59 1.95 15.44 -12.11
N TRP A 60 1.93 16.03 -10.92
CA TRP A 60 0.72 16.12 -10.09
C TRP A 60 -0.40 16.97 -10.73
N ALA A 61 -0.06 18.04 -11.45
CA ALA A 61 -1.05 18.85 -12.17
C ALA A 61 -1.74 18.06 -13.29
N ARG A 62 -0.96 17.35 -14.13
CA ARG A 62 -1.49 16.53 -15.23
C ARG A 62 -2.40 15.42 -14.73
N TYR A 63 -1.99 14.70 -13.68
CA TYR A 63 -2.81 13.66 -13.05
C TYR A 63 -4.16 14.21 -12.58
N ARG A 64 -4.18 15.37 -11.91
CA ARG A 64 -5.43 16.01 -11.45
C ARG A 64 -6.34 16.41 -12.61
N GLU A 65 -5.79 16.96 -13.68
CA GLU A 65 -6.57 17.33 -14.88
C GLU A 65 -7.24 16.11 -15.51
N GLU A 66 -6.50 14.99 -15.64
CA GLU A 66 -7.03 13.73 -16.14
C GLU A 66 -8.16 13.19 -15.24
N GLN A 67 -7.98 13.18 -13.92
CA GLN A 67 -9.03 12.76 -12.98
C GLN A 67 -10.28 13.65 -13.05
N MET A 68 -10.12 14.97 -13.21
CA MET A 68 -11.25 15.90 -13.37
C MET A 68 -11.98 15.70 -14.70
N ALA A 69 -11.25 15.42 -15.79
CA ALA A 69 -11.86 15.12 -17.09
C ALA A 69 -12.68 13.83 -17.03
N MET A 70 -12.15 12.79 -16.37
CA MET A 70 -12.87 11.54 -16.13
C MET A 70 -14.11 11.73 -15.26
N ALA A 71 -14.02 12.53 -14.18
CA ALA A 71 -15.17 12.85 -13.34
C ALA A 71 -16.27 13.60 -14.11
N ARG A 72 -15.89 14.55 -14.98
CA ARG A 72 -16.83 15.26 -15.87
C ARG A 72 -17.46 14.34 -16.91
N ALA A 73 -16.68 13.43 -17.51
CA ALA A 73 -17.19 12.44 -18.46
C ALA A 73 -18.20 11.49 -17.80
N LYS A 74 -17.91 11.00 -16.59
CA LYS A 74 -18.83 10.19 -15.77
C LYS A 74 -20.11 10.96 -15.43
N ALA A 75 -19.99 12.23 -15.03
CA ALA A 75 -21.15 13.08 -14.75
C ALA A 75 -22.00 13.37 -16.01
N ALA A 76 -21.36 13.44 -17.18
CA ALA A 76 -22.03 13.58 -18.47
C ALA A 76 -22.58 12.26 -19.04
N GLY A 77 -22.42 11.13 -18.33
CA GLY A 77 -22.95 9.82 -18.74
C GLY A 77 -22.19 9.15 -19.90
N VAL A 78 -20.96 9.61 -20.18
CA VAL A 78 -20.12 9.02 -21.22
C VAL A 78 -19.45 7.75 -20.66
N PRO A 79 -19.45 6.62 -21.39
CA PRO A 79 -18.77 5.41 -20.93
C PRO A 79 -17.26 5.68 -20.84
N PHE A 80 -16.70 5.56 -19.64
CA PHE A 80 -15.26 5.65 -19.41
C PHE A 80 -14.77 4.33 -18.80
N GLU A 81 -13.66 3.80 -19.31
CA GLU A 81 -12.99 2.62 -18.76
C GLU A 81 -11.87 3.10 -17.83
N GLY A 82 -12.13 3.04 -16.53
CA GLY A 82 -11.14 3.34 -15.49
C GLY A 82 -11.76 3.40 -14.09
N GLU A 83 -10.95 3.24 -13.06
CA GLU A 83 -11.35 3.56 -11.68
C GLU A 83 -10.91 5.01 -11.37
N LEU A 84 -11.87 5.85 -10.97
CA LEU A 84 -11.56 7.16 -10.40
C LEU A 84 -10.98 6.96 -9.01
N ASP A 85 -9.93 7.70 -8.68
CA ASP A 85 -9.45 7.74 -7.31
C ASP A 85 -10.59 8.23 -6.39
N PRO A 86 -10.87 7.52 -5.28
CA PRO A 86 -11.95 7.86 -4.36
C PRO A 86 -11.91 9.31 -3.85
N ALA A 87 -10.73 9.94 -3.77
CA ALA A 87 -10.60 11.35 -3.41
C ALA A 87 -11.33 12.30 -4.38
N PHE A 88 -11.49 11.90 -5.65
CA PHE A 88 -12.14 12.69 -6.71
C PHE A 88 -13.56 12.18 -7.03
N ALA A 89 -13.96 11.04 -6.47
CA ALA A 89 -15.29 10.45 -6.61
C ALA A 89 -16.29 10.92 -5.54
N LEU A 90 -15.83 11.59 -4.48
CA LEU A 90 -16.69 12.13 -3.44
C LEU A 90 -17.62 13.21 -4.04
N PRO A 91 -18.95 13.12 -3.88
CA PRO A 91 -19.80 14.28 -4.10
C PRO A 91 -19.33 15.37 -3.14
N ALA A 92 -19.42 16.64 -3.58
CA ALA A 92 -19.05 17.82 -2.81
C ALA A 92 -19.84 17.92 -1.50
N ALA A 93 -19.51 17.09 -0.51
CA ALA A 93 -19.96 17.21 0.85
C ALA A 93 -19.04 18.23 1.51
N GLY A 94 -19.44 19.50 1.40
CA GLY A 94 -18.88 20.60 2.17
C GLY A 94 -17.41 20.86 1.88
N VAL A 95 -17.17 21.77 0.93
CA VAL A 95 -15.97 22.61 0.96
C VAL A 95 -15.92 23.24 2.36
N HIS A 96 -15.18 22.66 3.30
CA HIS A 96 -14.70 23.43 4.45
C HIS A 96 -13.66 24.38 3.88
N GLU A 97 -14.14 25.57 3.53
CA GLU A 97 -13.35 26.72 3.17
C GLU A 97 -12.62 27.24 4.42
N GLU A 98 -11.72 26.44 5.00
CA GLU A 98 -10.73 26.97 5.93
C GLU A 98 -9.50 27.37 5.14
N ARG A 99 -9.53 28.62 4.66
CA ARG A 99 -8.30 29.38 4.43
C ARG A 99 -7.55 29.48 5.76
N ALA A 100 -6.75 28.48 6.09
CA ALA A 100 -5.74 28.61 7.14
C ALA A 100 -4.65 29.55 6.62
N VAL A 101 -4.90 30.85 6.76
CA VAL A 101 -3.85 31.88 6.64
C VAL A 101 -2.88 31.63 7.81
N TYR A 102 -1.81 30.88 7.54
CA TYR A 102 -0.72 30.74 8.49
C TYR A 102 -0.09 32.12 8.71
N LYS A 103 -0.47 32.79 9.79
CA LYS A 103 0.25 33.97 10.30
C LYS A 103 1.61 33.52 10.79
N VAL A 104 2.62 33.64 9.93
CA VAL A 104 4.03 33.56 10.32
C VAL A 104 4.31 34.75 11.25
N LYS A 105 4.43 34.51 12.56
CA LYS A 105 4.95 35.52 13.50
C LYS A 105 6.45 35.71 13.21
N PRO A 106 6.94 36.93 12.93
CA PRO A 106 8.37 37.15 12.75
C PRO A 106 9.09 36.88 14.07
N LYS A 107 10.02 35.94 14.05
CA LYS A 107 10.89 35.60 15.18
C LYS A 107 11.84 36.78 15.41
N ALA A 108 11.66 37.50 16.51
CA ALA A 108 12.58 38.56 16.92
C ALA A 108 14.00 38.00 17.06
N ARG A 109 14.94 38.57 16.31
CA ARG A 109 16.38 38.32 16.50
C ARG A 109 16.81 39.11 17.75
N LYS A 110 17.45 38.43 18.69
CA LYS A 110 18.24 39.06 19.75
C LYS A 110 19.57 39.57 19.17
#